data_AF-A0A2V6YXU3-F1
#
_entry.id   AF-A0A2V6YXU3-F1
#
_cell.length_a   1.000
_cell.length_b   1.000
_cell.length_c   1.000
_cell.angle_alpha   90.00
_cell.angle_beta   90.00
_cell.angle_gamma   90.00
#
_symmetry.space_group_name_H-M   'P 1'
#
loop_
_entity.id
_entity.type
_entity.pdbx_description
1 polymer ?
#
loop_
_entity_poly.entity_id
_entity_poly.type
_entity_poly.pdbx_seq_one_letter_code
_entity_poly.pdbx_strand_id
1 'polypeptide(L)' 'MFLVESEEQIFGLKPMNCPESTLVYRHALRSYRDLPLRFSDMGRLHRNERSGTLTGLFRVRQFTQDDAHIYCRP' A
#
# COMPACT_ATOMS: atom_id res chain seq x y z
N MET A 1 -10.16 2.20 7.96
CA MET A 1 -8.78 2.74 7.99
C MET A 1 -8.50 3.23 9.41
N PHE A 2 -7.25 3.28 9.85
CA PHE A 2 -6.90 4.00 11.09
C PHE A 2 -6.57 5.44 10.70
N LEU A 3 -7.28 6.39 11.31
CA LEU A 3 -7.07 7.82 11.11
C LEU A 3 -6.31 8.38 12.32
N VAL A 4 -5.39 9.29 12.07
CA VAL A 4 -4.56 9.95 13.08
C VAL A 4 -4.61 11.44 12.82
N GLU A 5 -5.00 12.21 13.82
CA GLU A 5 -5.01 13.68 13.75
C GLU A 5 -3.66 14.21 14.25
N SER A 6 -3.04 15.10 13.49
CA SER A 6 -1.78 15.75 13.85
C SER A 6 -1.73 17.12 13.18
N GLU A 7 -1.41 18.19 13.92
CA GLU A 7 -1.29 19.56 13.39
C GLU A 7 -2.51 20.02 12.58
N GLU A 8 -3.73 19.76 13.08
CA GLU A 8 -5.00 20.07 12.40
C GLU A 8 -5.21 19.35 11.05
N GLN A 9 -4.37 18.36 10.74
CA GLN A 9 -4.46 17.52 9.55
C GLN A 9 -4.84 16.08 9.92
N ILE A 10 -5.59 15.45 9.02
CA ILE A 10 -6.00 14.05 9.15
C ILE A 10 -5.07 13.19 8.31
N PHE A 11 -4.30 12.34 8.96
CA PHE A 11 -3.48 11.30 8.36
C PHE A 11 -4.16 9.93 8.47
N GLY A 12 -3.71 8.98 7.65
CA GLY A 12 -4.18 7.60 7.68
C GLY A 12 -3.04 6.61 7.63
N LEU A 13 -3.11 5.55 8.45
CA LEU A 13 -2.19 4.43 8.28
C LEU A 13 -2.51 3.69 6.98
N LYS A 14 -1.48 3.41 6.18
CA LYS A 14 -1.66 2.78 4.85
C LYS A 14 -2.35 1.42 4.96
N PRO A 15 -3.48 1.20 4.24
CA PRO A 15 -4.13 -0.11 4.16
C PRO A 15 -3.66 -0.95 2.96
N MET A 16 -2.86 -0.36 2.07
CA MET A 16 -2.27 -0.94 0.85
C MET A 16 -1.06 -0.12 0.37
N ASN A 17 -0.19 -0.72 -0.46
CA ASN A 17 1.01 -0.07 -0.99
C ASN A 17 0.81 0.59 -2.38
N CYS A 18 -0.33 0.37 -3.04
CA CYS A 18 -0.58 0.85 -4.41
C CYS A 18 -0.42 2.37 -4.61
N PRO A 19 -0.91 3.23 -3.70
CA PRO A 19 -0.72 4.67 -3.83
C PRO A 19 0.75 5.08 -3.80
N GLU A 20 1.54 4.48 -2.91
CA GLU A 20 2.99 4.71 -2.79
C GLU A 20 3.71 4.27 -4.05
N SER A 21 3.41 3.07 -4.55
CA SER A 21 3.95 2.56 -5.80
C SER A 21 3.68 3.50 -6.98
N THR A 22 2.50 4.13 -7.02
CA THR A 22 2.13 5.08 -8.09
C THR A 22 2.86 6.41 -7.94
N LEU A 23 3.06 6.89 -6.70
CA LEU A 23 3.89 8.06 -6.43
C LEU A 23 5.35 7.82 -6.88
N VAL A 24 5.88 6.64 -6.60
CA VAL A 24 7.20 6.21 -7.09
C VAL A 24 7.21 6.09 -8.60
N TYR A 25 6.21 5.49 -9.24
CA TYR A 25 6.16 5.43 -10.71
C TYR A 25 6.23 6.83 -11.35
N ARG A 26 5.48 7.78 -10.77
CA ARG A 26 5.36 9.17 -11.25
C ARG A 26 6.62 10.02 -11.06
N HIS A 27 7.58 9.63 -10.22
CA HIS A 27 8.73 10.50 -9.89
C HIS A 27 9.64 10.84 -11.08
N ALA A 28 9.57 10.08 -12.17
CA ALA A 28 10.38 10.29 -13.36
C ALA A 28 9.55 10.12 -14.63
N LEU A 29 9.94 10.82 -15.70
CA LEU A 29 9.43 10.59 -17.05
C LEU A 29 9.84 9.18 -17.50
N ARG A 30 8.87 8.40 -17.98
CA ARG A 30 9.07 7.03 -18.45
C ARG A 30 8.71 6.91 -19.92
N SER A 31 9.53 6.19 -20.68
CA SER A 31 9.24 5.78 -22.05
C SER A 31 8.52 4.44 -22.08
N TYR A 32 7.84 4.14 -23.19
CA TYR A 32 7.30 2.80 -23.44
C TYR A 32 8.37 1.70 -23.40
N ARG A 33 9.65 2.06 -23.63
CA ARG A 33 10.80 1.15 -23.59
C ARG A 33 11.18 0.74 -22.16
N ASP A 34 10.81 1.53 -21.16
CA ASP A 34 11.08 1.23 -19.76
C ASP A 34 10.11 0.18 -19.20
N LEU A 35 8.99 -0.03 -19.87
CA LEU A 35 7.94 -0.96 -19.45
C LEU A 35 8.24 -2.39 -19.95
N PRO A 36 8.02 -3.43 -19.12
CA PRO A 36 7.34 -3.39 -17.83
C PRO A 36 8.25 -3.01 -16.66
N LEU A 37 7.78 -2.06 -15.84
CA LEU A 37 8.39 -1.76 -14.54
C LEU A 37 7.71 -2.59 -13.46
N ARG A 38 8.51 -3.20 -12.60
CA ARG A 38 8.05 -4.04 -11.49
C ARG A 38 8.60 -3.49 -10.19
N PHE A 39 7.70 -3.10 -9.29
CA PHE A 39 8.05 -2.66 -7.94
C PHE A 39 7.52 -3.67 -6.95
N SER A 40 8.34 -4.06 -5.98
CA SER A 40 7.95 -4.92 -4.87
C SER A 40 8.05 -4.13 -3.57
N ASP A 41 7.08 -4.33 -2.68
CA ASP A 41 7.04 -3.71 -1.36
C ASP A 41 6.62 -4.74 -0.32
N MET A 42 7.42 -4.86 0.75
CA MET A 42 7.13 -5.66 1.95
C MET A 42 6.71 -4.76 3.12
N GLY A 43 6.06 -3.65 2.82
CA GLY A 43 5.58 -2.67 3.78
C GLY A 43 4.52 -3.22 4.73
N ARG A 44 4.52 -2.71 5.97
CA ARG A 44 3.48 -3.03 6.96
C ARG A 44 2.20 -2.29 6.61
N LEU A 45 1.10 -3.03 6.57
CA LEU A 45 -0.23 -2.54 6.27
C LEU A 45 -1.12 -2.62 7.48
N HIS A 46 -2.08 -1.69 7.57
CA HIS A 46 -3.00 -1.61 8.68
C HIS A 46 -4.45 -1.51 8.19
N ARG A 47 -5.31 -2.43 8.64
CA ARG A 47 -6.75 -2.42 8.36
C ARG A 47 -7.52 -2.49 9.66
N ASN A 48 -8.47 -1.56 9.85
CA ASN A 48 -9.31 -1.52 11.03
C ASN A 48 -10.45 -2.52 10.91
N GLU A 49 -10.12 -3.81 11.05
CA GLU A 49 -11.05 -4.93 11.07
C GLU A 49 -11.93 -4.90 12.34
N ARG A 50 -13.18 -5.35 12.21
CA ARG A 50 -14.12 -5.45 13.36
C ARG A 50 -13.53 -6.39 14.42
N SER A 51 -13.66 -6.03 15.71
CA SER A 51 -13.06 -6.81 16.79
C SER A 51 -13.52 -8.27 16.81
N GLY A 52 -14.81 -8.51 16.56
CA GLY A 52 -15.39 -9.86 16.53
C GLY A 52 -15.00 -10.73 15.32
N THR A 53 -14.24 -10.21 14.34
CA THR A 53 -13.81 -10.99 13.16
C THR A 53 -12.35 -11.43 13.22
N LEU A 54 -11.60 -11.05 14.25
CA LEU A 54 -10.18 -11.39 14.38
C LEU A 54 -10.01 -12.86 14.77
N THR A 55 -9.05 -13.56 14.15
CA THR A 55 -8.81 -14.98 14.42
C THR A 55 -7.35 -15.36 14.13
N GLY A 56 -6.61 -15.67 15.20
CA GLY A 56 -5.20 -16.10 15.12
C GLY A 56 -4.36 -15.19 14.24
N LEU A 57 -3.60 -15.78 13.32
CA LEU A 57 -2.85 -15.06 12.28
C LEU A 57 -3.59 -14.95 10.95
N PHE A 58 -4.73 -15.65 10.79
CA PHE A 58 -5.51 -15.64 9.55
C PHE A 58 -6.25 -14.32 9.33
N ARG A 59 -6.64 -13.63 10.40
CA ARG A 59 -7.31 -12.33 10.32
C ARG A 59 -6.82 -11.38 11.41
N VAL A 60 -6.00 -10.42 10.99
CA VAL A 60 -5.29 -9.46 11.86
C VAL A 60 -5.49 -8.02 11.37
N ARG A 61 -5.22 -7.05 12.25
CA ARG A 61 -5.29 -5.62 11.91
C ARG A 61 -4.01 -5.07 11.30
N GLN A 62 -2.88 -5.75 11.51
CA GLN A 62 -1.57 -5.38 10.96
C GLN A 62 -0.93 -6.61 10.34
N PHE A 63 -0.45 -6.49 9.10
CA PHE A 63 0.21 -7.57 8.38
C PHE A 63 1.18 -7.00 7.34
N THR A 64 2.04 -7.85 6.81
CA THR A 64 2.91 -7.55 5.68
C THR A 64 2.47 -8.41 4.50
N GLN A 65 2.37 -7.82 3.33
CA GLN A 65 2.13 -8.54 2.07
C GLN A 65 3.43 -8.55 1.28
N ASP A 66 3.69 -9.63 0.57
CA ASP A 66 4.66 -9.73 -0.52
C ASP A 66 4.09 -9.03 -1.77
N ASP A 67 3.83 -7.73 -1.63
CA ASP A 67 3.07 -6.97 -2.62
C ASP A 67 3.94 -6.57 -3.82
N ALA A 68 3.33 -6.51 -5.00
CA ALA A 68 4.02 -6.15 -6.23
C ALA A 68 3.09 -5.37 -7.17
N HIS A 69 3.65 -4.35 -7.81
CA HIS A 69 2.98 -3.51 -8.78
C HIS A 69 3.70 -3.59 -10.10
N ILE A 70 2.97 -3.95 -11.15
CA ILE A 70 3.48 -4.03 -12.52
C ILE A 70 2.85 -2.90 -13.32
N TYR A 71 3.70 -1.98 -13.77
CA TYR A 71 3.31 -0.97 -14.75
C TYR A 71 3.71 -1.49 -16.13
N CYS A 72 2.73 -1.73 -16.99
CA CYS A 72 2.94 -2.27 -18.32
C CYS A 72 2.09 -1.52 -19.36
N ARG A 73 2.39 -1.78 -20.64
CA ARG A 73 1.47 -1.38 -21.71
C ARG A 73 0.25 -2.31 -21.72
N PRO A 74 -0.92 -1.83 -22.21
CA PRO A 74 -2.06 -2.67 -22.50
C PRO A 74 -1.72 -3.82 -23.44
#